data_AF-A0A926CW58-F1
#
_entry.id   AF-A0A926CW58-F1
#
_cell.length_a   1.000
_cell.length_b   1.000
_cell.length_c   1.000
_cell.angle_alpha   90.00
_cell.angle_beta   90.00
_cell.angle_gamma   90.00
#
_symmetry.space_group_name_H-M   'P 1'
#
loop_
_entity.id
_entity.type
_entity.pdbx_description
1 polymer ?
#
loop_
_entity_poly.entity_id
_entity_poly.type
_entity_poly.pdbx_seq_one_letter_code
_entity_poly.pdbx_strand_id
1 'polypeptide(L)' 'SPEDTEHIRQGRAIPAENAPLEELARAVTPDGQTLAILRGAGDKWQPYKVFHT' A
#
# COMPACT_ATOMS: atom_id res chain seq x y z
N SER A 1 -3.99 7.61 3.56
CA SER A 1 -4.10 9.08 3.44
C SER A 1 -3.70 9.53 2.02
N PRO A 2 -3.86 10.81 1.61
CA PRO A 2 -3.33 11.31 0.35
C PRO A 2 -1.80 11.18 0.23
N GLU A 3 -1.08 11.37 1.34
CA GLU A 3 0.38 11.15 1.40
C GLU A 3 0.75 9.68 1.14
N ASP A 4 0.03 8.74 1.76
CA ASP A 4 0.25 7.31 1.54
C ASP A 4 0.00 6.91 0.08
N THR A 5 -0.96 7.57 -0.57
CA THR A 5 -1.25 7.35 -2.00
C THR A 5 -0.04 7.71 -2.84
N GLU A 6 0.57 8.87 -2.60
CA GLU A 6 1.79 9.29 -3.31
C GLU A 6 3.00 8.43 -2.99
N HIS A 7 3.15 7.99 -1.73
CA HIS A 7 4.17 7.03 -1.35
C HIS A 7 4.03 5.71 -2.10
N ILE A 8 2.83 5.12 -2.12
CA ILE A 8 2.55 3.88 -2.84
C ILE A 8 2.80 4.02 -4.34
N ARG A 9 2.36 5.13 -4.96
CA ARG A 9 2.60 5.39 -6.41
C ARG A 9 4.07 5.41 -6.75
N GLN A 10 4.91 5.86 -5.82
CA GLN A 10 6.36 5.93 -5.99
C GLN A 10 7.10 4.68 -5.50
N GLY A 11 6.36 3.61 -5.16
CA GLY A 11 6.94 2.36 -4.65
C GLY A 11 7.51 2.44 -3.24
N ARG A 12 7.17 3.50 -2.49
CA ARG A 12 7.64 3.72 -1.11
C ARG A 12 6.72 2.99 -0.12
N ALA A 13 7.34 2.37 0.89
CA ALA A 13 6.60 1.70 1.95
C ALA A 13 5.88 2.72 2.85
N ILE A 14 4.72 2.33 3.37
CA ILE A 14 3.94 3.15 4.32
C ILE A 14 3.86 2.45 5.68
N PRO A 15 3.72 3.19 6.79
CA PRO A 15 3.49 2.59 8.10
C PRO A 15 2.25 1.70 8.09
N ALA A 16 2.30 0.61 8.84
CA ALA A 16 1.18 -0.27 9.07
C ALA A 16 0.90 -0.36 10.57
N GLU A 17 -0.27 0.11 11.00
CA GLU A 17 -0.65 0.02 12.41
C GLU A 17 -0.75 -1.43 12.89
N ASN A 18 -1.11 -2.36 11.99
CA ASN A 18 -1.27 -3.78 12.29
C ASN A 18 -0.97 -4.67 11.06
N ALA A 19 0.09 -4.40 10.27
CA ALA A 19 0.42 -5.34 9.18
C ALA A 19 0.86 -6.68 9.77
N PRO A 20 0.16 -7.79 9.49
CA PRO A 20 0.71 -9.09 9.74
C PRO A 20 1.94 -9.30 8.87
N LEU A 21 2.98 -9.90 9.44
CA LEU A 21 4.16 -10.33 8.70
C LEU A 21 3.70 -11.27 7.57
N GLU A 22 4.04 -10.92 6.33
CA GLU A 22 3.86 -11.77 5.14
C GLU A 22 2.46 -11.85 4.50
N GLU A 23 1.48 -11.04 4.93
CA GLU A 23 0.17 -11.00 4.24
C GLU A 23 0.13 -10.02 3.05
N LEU A 24 -0.83 -10.25 2.15
CA LEU A 24 -1.16 -9.33 1.06
C LEU A 24 -2.38 -8.49 1.43
N ALA A 25 -2.32 -7.19 1.12
CA ALA A 25 -3.43 -6.26 1.27
C ALA A 25 -3.70 -5.50 -0.03
N ARG A 26 -4.93 -4.99 -0.18
CA ARG A 26 -5.31 -4.12 -1.29
C ARG A 26 -5.36 -2.68 -0.83
N ALA A 27 -4.56 -1.82 -1.45
CA ALA A 27 -4.68 -0.37 -1.29
C ALA A 27 -5.72 0.18 -2.26
N VAL A 28 -6.58 1.07 -1.77
CA VAL A 28 -7.58 1.78 -2.56
C VAL A 28 -7.39 3.29 -2.41
N THR A 29 -7.61 4.04 -3.48
CA THR A 29 -7.66 5.51 -3.47
C THR A 29 -8.96 6.00 -2.81
N PRO A 30 -9.05 7.29 -2.40
CA PRO A 30 -10.25 7.84 -1.78
C PRO A 30 -11.52 7.77 -2.65
N ASP A 31 -11.38 7.74 -3.97
CA ASP A 31 -12.47 7.55 -4.94
C ASP A 31 -12.86 6.07 -5.13
N GLY A 32 -12.24 5.16 -4.38
CA GLY A 32 -12.54 3.73 -4.38
C GLY A 32 -11.82 2.91 -5.46
N GLN A 33 -10.94 3.51 -6.26
CA GLN A 33 -10.17 2.74 -7.25
C GLN A 33 -9.06 1.91 -6.59
N THR A 34 -8.72 0.77 -7.20
CA THR A 34 -7.59 -0.03 -6.71
C THR A 34 -6.27 0.63 -7.09
N LEU A 35 -5.47 0.97 -6.09
CA LEU A 35 -4.17 1.61 -6.26
C LEU A 35 -3.03 0.58 -6.39
N ALA A 36 -2.99 -0.38 -5.47
CA ALA A 36 -1.89 -1.33 -5.39
C ALA A 36 -2.28 -2.61 -4.64
N ILE A 37 -1.51 -3.68 -4.89
CA ILE A 37 -1.33 -4.78 -3.95
C ILE A 37 -0.11 -4.46 -3.08
N LEU A 38 -0.28 -4.57 -1.77
CA LEU A 38 0.73 -4.36 -0.75
C LEU A 38 1.11 -5.70 -0.13
N ARG A 39 2.36 -5.82 0.32
CA ARG A 39 2.86 -6.94 1.13
C ARG A 39 3.26 -6.43 2.50
N GLY A 40 2.83 -7.11 3.55
CA GLY A 40 3.21 -6.83 4.93
C GLY A 40 4.69 -7.15 5.15
N ALA A 41 5.42 -6.19 5.72
CA ALA A 41 6.85 -6.28 6.01
C ALA A 41 7.12 -5.64 7.39
N GLY A 42 6.79 -6.37 8.45
CA GLY A 42 6.91 -5.88 9.82
C GLY A 42 5.87 -4.80 10.11
N ASP A 43 6.34 -3.62 10.50
CA ASP A 43 5.52 -2.45 10.82
C ASP A 43 5.15 -1.61 9.58
N LYS A 44 5.31 -2.17 8.38
CA LYS A 44 5.12 -1.47 7.11
C LYS A 44 4.37 -2.28 6.08
N TRP A 45 3.70 -1.56 5.20
CA TRP A 45 3.21 -2.07 3.93
C TRP A 45 4.15 -1.69 2.80
N GLN A 46 4.67 -2.69 2.09
CA GLN A 46 5.51 -2.52 0.91
C GLN A 46 4.67 -2.67 -0.36
N PRO A 47 4.76 -1.75 -1.35
CA PRO A 47 4.13 -1.96 -2.64
C PRO A 47 4.66 -3.22 -3.34
N TYR A 48 3.78 -4.17 -3.62
CA TYR A 48 4.10 -5.39 -4.37
C TYR A 48 3.74 -5.24 -5.86
N LYS A 49 2.61 -4.59 -6.15
CA LYS A 49 2.19 -4.23 -7.51
C LYS A 49 1.39 -2.93 -7.48
N VAL A 50 1.88 -1.90 -8.16
CA VAL A 50 1.16 -0.63 -8.31
C VAL A 50 0.41 -0.64 -9.64
N PHE A 51 -0.86 -0.25 -9.61
CA PHE A 51 -1.68 -0.10 -10.80
C PHE A 51 -1.60 1.35 -11.29
N HIS A 52 -1.32 1.50 -12.57
CA HIS A 52 -1.37 2.79 -13.25
C HIS A 52 -2.73 2.82 -13.96
N THR A 53 -3.59 3.75 -13.55
CA THR A 53 -4.81 4.11 -14.27
C THR A 53 -4.54 5.27 -15.20
#